data_AF-A0A0P6WCI9-F1
#
_entry.id   AF-A0A0P6WCI9-F1
#
_cell.length_a   1.000
_cell.length_b   1.000
_cell.length_c   1.000
_cell.angle_alpha   90.00
_cell.angle_beta   90.00
_cell.angle_gamma   90.00
#
_symmetry.space_group_name_H-M   'P 1'
#
loop_
_entity.id
_entity.type
_entity.pdbx_description
1 polymer ?
#
loop_
_entity_poly.entity_id
_entity_poly.type
_entity_poly.pdbx_seq_one_letter_code
_entity_poly.pdbx_strand_id
1 'polypeptide(L)'
;MSTIDLTSYHRIAPLPISGEVEDAKARIHQTLDQFDHVEIKEEGTHYVHAVFTSKWMKFKDDLELYIDEKTHLLHFKSGSRLGYYDFKVNRKRVERFKSLFKKV
;
A
#
# COMPACT_ATOMS: atom_id res chain seq x y z
N MET A 1 -23.77 3.02 3.72
CA MET A 1 -24.03 2.25 2.48
C MET A 1 -23.15 2.86 1.42
N SER A 2 -21.93 2.34 1.23
CA SER A 2 -20.94 2.98 0.36
C SER A 2 -20.85 2.23 -0.95
N THR A 3 -21.68 2.70 -1.88
CA THR A 3 -21.55 2.52 -3.32
C THR A 3 -20.18 3.06 -3.73
N ILE A 4 -19.27 2.18 -4.13
CA ILE A 4 -18.05 2.44 -4.91
C ILE A 4 -17.73 3.94 -5.00
N ASP A 5 -16.97 4.45 -4.03
CA ASP A 5 -16.63 5.87 -3.96
C ASP A 5 -15.72 6.23 -5.14
N LEU A 6 -16.35 6.73 -6.20
CA LEU A 6 -15.78 7.24 -7.43
C LEU A 6 -15.24 8.67 -7.28
N THR A 7 -14.94 9.12 -6.05
CA THR A 7 -14.25 10.38 -5.83
C THR A 7 -12.75 10.22 -6.12
N SER A 8 -12.43 10.41 -7.39
CA SER A 8 -11.15 10.92 -7.89
C SER A 8 -10.40 11.75 -6.85
N TYR A 9 -9.28 11.27 -6.28
CA TYR A 9 -8.19 12.18 -5.91
C TYR A 9 -6.76 11.59 -5.82
N HIS A 10 -6.53 10.28 -5.68
CA HIS A 10 -5.15 9.75 -5.67
C HIS A 10 -5.01 8.39 -6.35
N ARG A 11 -5.16 8.32 -7.68
CA ARG A 11 -4.79 7.11 -8.43
C ARG A 11 -3.27 6.97 -8.44
N ILE A 12 -2.76 6.20 -7.48
CA ILE A 12 -1.40 5.69 -7.54
C ILE A 12 -1.35 4.68 -8.69
N ALA A 13 -0.41 4.85 -9.62
CA ALA A 13 -0.21 3.88 -10.70
C ALA A 13 0.07 2.47 -10.13
N PRO A 14 -0.52 1.40 -10.66
CA PRO A 14 -0.13 0.05 -10.27
C PRO A 14 1.35 -0.20 -10.59
N LEU A 15 1.94 -1.20 -9.93
CA LEU A 15 3.33 -1.59 -10.14
C LEU A 15 3.36 -3.00 -10.76
N PRO A 16 4.06 -3.22 -11.88
CA PRO A 16 4.18 -4.55 -12.45
C PRO A 16 4.95 -5.47 -11.51
N ILE A 17 4.38 -6.63 -11.22
CA ILE A 17 5.04 -7.68 -10.46
C ILE A 17 5.57 -8.75 -11.39
N SER A 18 6.62 -9.41 -10.96
CA SER A 18 7.23 -10.55 -11.64
C SER A 18 7.18 -11.74 -10.70
N GLY A 19 6.73 -12.89 -11.21
CA GLY A 19 6.56 -14.11 -10.42
C GLY A 19 5.11 -14.38 -10.05
N GLU A 20 4.93 -15.41 -9.21
CA GLU A 20 3.65 -15.84 -8.67
C GLU A 20 3.20 -14.92 -7.51
N VAL A 21 1.98 -15.11 -7.02
CA VAL A 21 1.45 -14.31 -5.90
C VAL A 21 2.26 -14.50 -4.63
N GLU A 22 2.69 -15.73 -4.34
CA GLU A 22 3.57 -16.02 -3.21
C GLU A 22 4.84 -15.17 -3.27
N ASP A 23 5.48 -15.06 -4.43
CA ASP A 23 6.69 -14.27 -4.63
C ASP A 23 6.42 -12.78 -4.42
N ALA A 24 5.32 -12.28 -4.99
CA ALA A 24 4.91 -10.89 -4.82
C ALA A 24 4.64 -10.58 -3.33
N LYS A 25 3.97 -11.49 -2.61
CA LYS A 25 3.72 -11.35 -1.17
C LYS A 25 5.01 -11.36 -0.36
N ALA A 26 5.92 -12.29 -0.62
CA ALA A 26 7.21 -12.33 0.06
C ALA A 26 7.98 -11.02 -0.13
N ARG A 27 7.99 -10.48 -1.35
CA ARG A 27 8.60 -9.17 -1.66
C ARG A 27 7.88 -8.01 -0.98
N ILE A 28 6.55 -8.06 -0.88
CA ILE A 28 5.76 -7.06 -0.13
C ILE A 28 6.19 -7.08 1.33
N HIS A 29 6.20 -8.25 1.99
CA HIS A 29 6.63 -8.40 3.39
C HIS A 29 8.04 -7.87 3.61
N GLN A 30 9.01 -8.29 2.79
CA GLN A 30 10.39 -7.82 2.87
C GLN A 30 10.51 -6.30 2.64
N THR A 31 9.62 -5.73 1.82
CA THR A 31 9.57 -4.28 1.60
C THR A 31 8.95 -3.57 2.81
N LEU A 32 7.88 -4.11 3.40
CA LEU A 32 7.22 -3.56 4.58
C LEU A 32 8.16 -3.59 5.79
N ASP A 33 8.95 -4.65 5.98
CA ASP A 33 9.93 -4.77 7.07
C ASP A 33 11.01 -3.66 7.05
N GLN A 34 11.23 -3.01 5.90
CA GLN A 34 12.14 -1.86 5.79
C GLN A 34 11.51 -0.54 6.27
N PHE A 35 10.22 -0.52 6.59
CA PHE A 35 9.54 0.62 7.15
C PHE A 35 9.45 0.51 8.67
N ASP A 36 9.86 1.57 9.36
CA ASP A 36 9.55 1.71 10.77
C ASP A 36 8.05 1.99 10.97
N HIS A 37 7.44 1.40 12.01
CA HIS A 37 6.05 1.65 12.46
C HIS A 37 4.98 1.23 11.44
N VAL A 38 5.21 0.10 10.77
CA VAL A 38 4.19 -0.58 9.97
C VAL A 38 3.62 -1.77 10.75
N GLU A 39 2.31 -2.00 10.61
CA GLU A 39 1.63 -3.15 11.20
C GLU A 39 0.72 -3.78 10.13
N ILE A 40 0.87 -5.06 9.85
CA ILE A 40 -0.02 -5.78 8.94
C ILE A 40 -1.28 -6.15 9.73
N LYS A 41 -2.42 -5.58 9.32
CA LYS A 41 -3.71 -5.80 9.98
C LYS A 41 -4.50 -6.95 9.39
N GLU A 42 -4.38 -7.14 8.09
CA GLU A 42 -5.09 -8.19 7.37
C GLU A 42 -4.22 -8.69 6.22
N GLU A 43 -4.25 -9.99 6.00
CA GLU A 43 -3.55 -10.64 4.92
C GLU A 43 -4.45 -11.74 4.35
N GLY A 44 -4.68 -11.66 3.04
CA GLY A 44 -5.38 -12.68 2.25
C GLY A 44 -4.46 -13.26 1.18
N THR A 45 -5.04 -14.07 0.29
CA THR A 45 -4.30 -14.68 -0.82
C THR A 45 -3.77 -13.62 -1.79
N HIS A 46 -4.60 -12.67 -2.20
CA HIS A 46 -4.24 -11.62 -3.17
C HIS A 46 -4.26 -10.21 -2.56
N TYR A 47 -4.23 -10.13 -1.23
CA TYR A 47 -4.50 -8.88 -0.53
C TYR A 47 -3.64 -8.75 0.71
N VAL A 48 -3.07 -7.57 0.93
CA VAL A 48 -2.33 -7.23 2.15
C VAL A 48 -2.76 -5.84 2.60
N HIS A 49 -3.20 -5.73 3.85
CA HIS A 49 -3.53 -4.47 4.50
C HIS A 49 -2.49 -4.16 5.57
N ALA A 50 -1.71 -3.11 5.32
CA ALA A 50 -0.75 -2.58 6.26
C ALA A 50 -1.20 -1.22 6.79
N VAL A 51 -1.02 -0.98 8.08
CA VAL A 51 -1.29 0.31 8.73
C VAL A 51 0.02 0.93 9.16
N PHE A 52 0.28 2.13 8.66
CA PHE A 52 1.45 2.92 9.01
C PHE A 52 1.10 3.92 10.10
N THR A 53 1.91 3.96 11.15
CA THR A 53 1.75 4.93 12.24
C THR A 53 2.86 5.98 12.18
N SER A 54 2.49 7.25 12.01
CA SER A 54 3.47 8.34 12.00
C SER A 54 3.97 8.66 13.43
N LYS A 55 5.31 8.67 13.62
CA LYS A 55 5.97 8.95 14.92
C LYS A 55 5.55 10.30 15.54
N TRP A 56 5.31 11.32 14.72
CA TRP A 56 5.16 12.70 15.20
C TRP A 56 3.72 13.14 15.44
N MET A 57 2.72 12.56 14.75
CA MET A 57 1.33 13.03 14.84
C MET A 57 0.31 11.91 15.10
N LYS A 58 0.74 10.69 15.44
CA LYS A 58 -0.14 9.53 15.70
C LYS A 58 -1.13 9.24 14.55
N PHE A 59 -0.89 9.77 13.35
CA PHE A 59 -1.73 9.46 12.20
C PHE A 59 -1.55 8.01 11.81
N LYS A 60 -2.68 7.33 11.67
CA LYS A 60 -2.79 5.98 11.13
C LYS A 60 -3.23 6.09 9.68
N ASP A 61 -2.38 5.59 8.81
CA ASP A 61 -2.64 5.53 7.39
C ASP A 61 -2.75 4.09 6.95
N ASP A 62 -3.81 3.77 6.23
CA ASP A 62 -4.02 2.46 5.64
C ASP A 62 -3.32 2.40 4.28
N LEU A 63 -2.55 1.34 4.06
CA LEU A 63 -2.00 0.92 2.77
C LEU A 63 -2.56 -0.46 2.47
N GLU A 64 -3.44 -0.50 1.49
CA GLU A 64 -4.03 -1.71 0.95
C GLU A 64 -3.33 -2.06 -0.36
N LEU A 65 -2.85 -3.28 -0.44
CA LEU A 65 -2.11 -3.84 -1.56
C LEU A 65 -2.93 -4.99 -2.13
N TYR A 66 -3.27 -4.90 -3.42
CA TYR A 66 -4.02 -5.94 -4.11
C TYR A 66 -3.20 -6.49 -5.27
N ILE A 67 -3.00 -7.80 -5.28
CA ILE A 67 -2.21 -8.50 -6.29
C ILE A 67 -3.17 -9.03 -7.34
N ASP A 68 -3.15 -8.45 -8.54
CA ASP A 68 -3.89 -8.97 -9.68
C ASP A 68 -3.03 -9.97 -10.44
N GLU A 69 -3.33 -11.26 -10.26
CA GLU A 69 -2.69 -12.37 -10.97
C GLU A 69 -2.88 -12.30 -12.49
N LYS A 70 -4.06 -11.86 -12.95
CA LYS A 70 -4.40 -11.91 -14.38
C LYS A 70 -3.62 -10.89 -15.16
N THR A 71 -3.36 -9.73 -14.56
CA THR A 71 -2.61 -8.64 -15.19
C THR A 71 -1.16 -8.56 -14.72
N HIS A 72 -0.77 -9.37 -13.72
CA HIS A 72 0.51 -9.29 -13.01
C HIS A 72 0.80 -7.86 -12.51
N LEU A 73 -0.22 -7.23 -11.95
CA LEU A 73 -0.14 -5.86 -11.41
C LEU A 73 -0.40 -5.84 -9.91
N LEU A 74 0.44 -5.13 -9.18
CA LEU A 74 0.20 -4.74 -7.80
C LEU A 74 -0.52 -3.40 -7.77
N HIS A 75 -1.77 -3.43 -7.32
CA HIS A 75 -2.61 -2.27 -7.09
C HIS A 75 -2.39 -1.73 -5.68
N PHE A 76 -2.43 -0.41 -5.57
CA PHE A 76 -2.24 0.30 -4.31
C PHE A 76 -3.46 1.15 -4.05
N LYS A 77 -4.00 1.03 -2.84
CA LYS A 77 -5.00 1.95 -2.30
C LYS A 77 -4.48 2.44 -0.97
N SER A 78 -4.40 3.76 -0.81
CA SER A 78 -4.05 4.34 0.49
C SER A 78 -5.07 5.36 0.91
N GLY A 79 -5.59 5.18 2.12
CA GLY A 79 -6.54 6.08 2.76
C GLY A 79 -6.00 6.50 4.12
N SER A 80 -6.04 7.80 4.42
CA SER A 80 -5.79 8.27 5.79
C SER A 80 -7.12 8.30 6.54
N ARG A 81 -7.15 7.80 7.78
CA ARG A 81 -8.38 7.77 8.62
C ARG A 81 -8.76 9.15 9.16
N LEU A 82 -7.85 10.12 9.10
CA LEU A 82 -8.04 11.48 9.60
C LEU A 82 -7.84 12.48 8.45
N GLY A 83 -8.92 12.70 7.70
CA GLY A 83 -9.24 13.93 6.95
C GLY A 83 -8.13 14.65 6.16
N TYR A 84 -8.21 14.52 4.83
CA TYR A 84 -8.11 15.56 3.78
C TYR A 84 -6.94 16.59 3.71
N TYR A 85 -6.02 16.67 4.67
CA TYR A 85 -4.85 17.56 4.57
C TYR A 85 -3.65 16.81 4.00
N ASP A 86 -3.62 16.72 2.67
CA ASP A 86 -2.58 15.99 1.95
C ASP A 86 -1.25 16.76 1.91
N PHE A 87 -0.46 16.63 2.96
CA PHE A 87 0.94 17.07 2.99
C PHE A 87 1.86 16.21 2.07
N LYS A 88 1.31 15.55 1.04
CA LYS A 88 1.99 14.60 0.14
C LYS A 88 2.67 13.44 0.86
N VAL A 89 2.40 13.23 2.15
CA VAL A 89 3.04 12.20 2.98
C VAL A 89 2.62 10.82 2.51
N ASN A 90 1.34 10.66 2.17
CA ASN A 90 0.80 9.42 1.64
C ASN A 90 1.49 9.05 0.31
N ARG A 91 1.49 9.99 -0.65
CA ARG A 91 2.16 9.79 -1.93
C ARG A 91 3.65 9.46 -1.78
N LYS A 92 4.38 10.17 -0.90
CA LYS A 92 5.80 9.89 -0.62
C LYS A 92 6.01 8.48 -0.06
N ARG A 93 5.11 7.98 0.79
CA ARG A 93 5.19 6.62 1.33
C ARG A 93 5.05 5.59 0.24
N VAL A 94 4.06 5.75 -0.63
CA VAL A 94 3.82 4.81 -1.73
C VAL A 94 4.95 4.87 -2.75
N GLU A 95 5.46 6.05 -3.08
CA GLU A 95 6.64 6.19 -3.95
C GLU A 95 7.88 5.53 -3.32
N ARG A 96 8.08 5.69 -2.01
CA ARG A 96 9.14 4.99 -1.26
C ARG A 96 8.94 3.49 -1.30
N PHE A 97 7.72 2.99 -1.09
CA PHE A 97 7.39 1.57 -1.17
C PHE A 97 7.76 1.03 -2.55
N LYS A 98 7.32 1.69 -3.62
CA LYS A 98 7.66 1.30 -4.99
C LYS A 98 9.17 1.29 -5.24
N SER A 99 9.90 2.26 -4.69
CA SER A 99 11.35 2.32 -4.83
C SER A 99 12.06 1.17 -4.13
N LEU A 100 11.59 0.78 -2.93
CA LEU A 100 12.13 -0.35 -2.18
C LEU A 100 11.72 -1.69 -2.83
N PHE A 101 10.46 -1.83 -3.23
CA PHE A 101 9.95 -3.02 -3.90
C PHE A 101 10.69 -3.33 -5.21
N LYS A 102 11.14 -2.30 -5.96
CA LYS A 102 11.96 -2.50 -7.16
C LYS A 102 13.40 -2.97 -6.87
N LYS A 103 13.89 -2.79 -5.65
CA LYS A 103 15.24 -3.18 -5.23
C LYS A 103 15.30 -4.58 -4.62
N VAL A 104 14.14 -5.09 -4.18
CA VAL A 104 13.94 -6.46 -3.69
C VAL A 104 13.59 -7.35 -4.88
#